data_AF-A0A1H5C393-F1
#
_entry.id   AF-A0A1H5C393-F1
#
_cell.length_a   1.000
_cell.length_b   1.000
_cell.length_c   1.000
_cell.angle_alpha   90.00
_cell.angle_beta   90.00
_cell.angle_gamma   90.00
#
_symmetry.space_group_name_H-M   'P 1'
#
loop_
_entity.id
_entity.type
_entity.pdbx_description
1 polymer ?
#
loop_
_entity_poly.entity_id
_entity_poly.type
_entity_poly.pdbx_seq_one_letter_code
_entity_poly.pdbx_strand_id
1 'polypeptide(L)'
;MTTLDDVDRALVHALHLDGRAPFTKIGDVLGVSTQTVARRYRRLREEASLRVVGLPDPQRAGQAEWMVRLTATPHTAQDLAQALARRADTAWIKLMSGGTEICVNVHTPAASDHALLLRDIPRTASITAVSAHQLLHRYFGGPTAWLGRANALDAAQIAALTPVRPGPGKPLTREDDALMAALQRDGRTGLAELAAATGWSPATVARRLADLQAGGTVFFDLEIAPEPLGATTQALLWMAVAPARLDRVARTLATHPELALVAATTGPANLVALALCPDAAALHRYLTRRLGALDAIRTLETAPVLRTVKAAASR
;
A
#
# COMPACT_ATOMS: atom_id res chain seq x y z
N MET A 1 -2.02 15.51 18.35
CA MET A 1 -1.98 14.17 17.71
C MET A 1 -3.05 13.32 18.35
N THR A 2 -4.03 12.86 17.57
CA THR A 2 -5.14 12.04 18.09
C THR A 2 -4.62 10.63 18.40
N THR A 3 -4.57 10.27 19.67
CA THR A 3 -4.27 8.90 20.09
C THR A 3 -5.45 8.00 19.72
N LEU A 4 -5.21 6.93 18.97
CA LEU A 4 -6.23 5.94 18.65
C LEU A 4 -6.57 5.13 19.91
N ASP A 5 -7.85 4.99 20.22
CA ASP A 5 -8.33 4.04 21.23
C ASP A 5 -8.52 2.63 20.64
N ASP A 6 -8.96 1.68 21.46
CA ASP A 6 -9.06 0.28 21.04
C ASP A 6 -10.18 0.05 20.04
N VAL A 7 -11.26 0.83 20.10
CA VAL A 7 -12.33 0.80 19.10
C VAL A 7 -11.83 1.38 17.78
N ASP A 8 -11.04 2.45 17.81
CA ASP A 8 -10.41 3.00 16.60
C ASP A 8 -9.47 1.96 15.95
N ARG A 9 -8.62 1.29 16.75
CA ARG A 9 -7.73 0.22 16.28
C ARG A 9 -8.52 -0.95 15.67
N ALA A 10 -9.59 -1.39 16.32
CA ALA A 10 -10.44 -2.46 15.83
C ALA A 10 -11.19 -2.08 14.55
N LEU A 11 -11.66 -0.83 14.43
CA LEU A 11 -12.25 -0.30 13.21
C LEU A 11 -11.24 -0.25 12.06
N VAL A 12 -10.02 0.23 12.32
CA VAL A 12 -8.93 0.24 11.35
C VAL A 12 -8.65 -1.19 10.87
N HIS A 13 -8.54 -2.17 11.78
CA HIS A 13 -8.35 -3.58 11.42
C HIS A 13 -9.51 -4.12 10.57
N ALA A 14 -10.75 -3.85 10.96
CA ALA A 14 -11.93 -4.29 10.22
C ALA A 14 -11.92 -3.76 8.77
N LEU A 15 -11.53 -2.50 8.58
CA LEU A 15 -11.42 -1.89 7.26
C LEU A 15 -10.20 -2.35 6.45
N HIS A 16 -9.14 -2.84 7.10
CA HIS A 16 -8.04 -3.53 6.41
C HIS A 16 -8.49 -4.89 5.85
N LEU A 17 -9.38 -5.59 6.55
CA LEU A 17 -9.94 -6.86 6.07
C LEU A 17 -10.96 -6.66 4.94
N ASP A 18 -11.85 -5.68 5.11
CA ASP A 18 -12.84 -5.29 4.10
C ASP A 18 -13.11 -3.78 4.18
N GLY A 19 -12.41 -3.01 3.33
CA GLY A 19 -12.55 -1.56 3.27
C GLY A 19 -13.97 -1.08 2.92
N ARG A 20 -14.83 -1.95 2.37
CA ARG A 20 -16.22 -1.65 2.04
C ARG A 20 -17.24 -2.33 2.95
N ALA A 21 -16.80 -3.01 4.02
CA ALA A 21 -17.72 -3.61 4.98
C ALA A 21 -18.77 -2.58 5.46
N PRO A 22 -20.06 -2.97 5.50
CA PRO A 22 -21.11 -2.12 6.06
C PRO A 22 -20.81 -1.79 7.52
N PHE A 23 -21.04 -0.54 7.94
CA PHE A 23 -20.80 -0.15 9.34
C PHE A 23 -21.71 -0.87 10.32
N THR A 24 -22.87 -1.37 9.88
CA THR A 24 -23.72 -2.27 10.66
C THR A 24 -22.97 -3.56 10.99
N LYS A 25 -22.45 -4.26 9.97
CA LYS A 25 -21.65 -5.47 10.13
C LYS A 25 -20.43 -5.25 11.03
N ILE A 26 -19.71 -4.13 10.83
CA ILE A 26 -18.57 -3.80 11.71
C ILE A 26 -19.05 -3.58 13.14
N GLY A 27 -20.14 -2.83 13.35
CA GLY A 27 -20.70 -2.58 14.68
C GLY A 27 -21.07 -3.88 15.41
N ASP A 28 -21.74 -4.79 14.70
CA ASP A 28 -22.15 -6.10 15.24
C ASP A 28 -20.93 -6.92 15.67
N VAL A 29 -19.88 -6.99 14.84
CA VAL A 29 -18.65 -7.75 15.14
C VAL A 29 -17.82 -7.12 16.27
N LEU A 30 -17.82 -5.78 16.38
CA LEU A 30 -17.08 -5.05 17.40
C LEU A 30 -17.86 -4.86 18.71
N GLY A 31 -19.15 -5.23 18.75
CA GLY A 31 -20.01 -5.02 19.92
C GLY A 31 -20.33 -3.53 20.20
N VAL A 32 -20.36 -2.68 19.17
CA VAL A 32 -20.67 -1.25 19.29
C VAL A 32 -21.76 -0.84 18.29
N SER A 33 -22.46 0.27 18.56
CA SER A 33 -23.52 0.72 17.65
C SER A 33 -22.99 1.18 16.29
N THR A 34 -23.77 1.00 15.23
CA THR A 34 -23.49 1.53 13.88
C THR A 34 -23.19 3.03 13.89
N GLN A 35 -23.88 3.80 14.74
CA GLN A 35 -23.62 5.24 14.91
C GLN A 35 -22.24 5.51 15.50
N THR A 36 -21.77 4.67 16.42
CA THR A 36 -20.41 4.76 16.98
C THR A 36 -19.38 4.51 15.88
N VAL A 37 -19.53 3.44 15.09
CA VAL A 37 -18.64 3.15 13.96
C VAL A 37 -18.60 4.31 12.97
N ALA A 38 -19.76 4.82 12.55
CA ALA A 38 -19.86 5.93 11.60
C ALA A 38 -19.20 7.22 12.12
N ARG A 39 -19.41 7.55 13.40
CA ARG A 39 -18.79 8.72 14.06
C ARG A 39 -17.28 8.56 14.13
N ARG A 40 -16.78 7.39 14.53
CA ARG A 40 -15.34 7.09 14.63
C ARG A 40 -14.67 7.13 13.27
N TYR A 41 -15.26 6.50 12.26
CA TYR A 41 -14.76 6.54 10.88
C TYR A 41 -14.63 7.98 10.36
N ARG A 42 -15.67 8.81 10.53
CA ARG A 42 -15.64 10.22 10.10
C ARG A 42 -14.49 10.99 10.77
N ARG A 43 -14.35 10.85 12.09
CA ARG A 43 -13.25 11.45 12.84
C ARG A 43 -11.88 10.99 12.31
N LEU A 44 -11.69 9.70 12.05
CA LEU A 44 -10.43 9.17 11.52
C LEU A 44 -10.13 9.70 10.11
N ARG A 45 -11.15 9.90 9.27
CA ARG A 45 -10.96 10.55 7.96
C ARG A 45 -10.46 11.98 8.09
N GLU A 46 -11.01 12.73 9.04
CA GLU A 46 -10.71 14.15 9.23
C GLU A 46 -9.38 14.37 9.97
N GLU A 47 -9.11 13.59 11.02
CA GLU A 47 -7.97 13.82 11.94
C GLU A 47 -6.74 12.92 11.67
N ALA A 48 -6.94 11.72 11.12
CA ALA A 48 -5.87 10.73 10.89
C ALA A 48 -5.59 10.50 9.39
N SER A 49 -6.20 11.31 8.53
CA SER A 49 -6.14 11.21 7.07
C SER A 49 -6.49 9.80 6.56
N LEU A 50 -7.33 9.06 7.29
CA LEU A 50 -7.77 7.73 6.91
C LEU A 50 -8.64 7.80 5.65
N ARG A 51 -8.31 7.01 4.65
CA ARG A 51 -9.06 6.91 3.39
C ARG A 51 -9.13 5.47 2.94
N VAL A 52 -10.34 5.01 2.61
CA VAL A 52 -10.45 3.77 1.84
C VAL A 52 -10.19 4.11 0.37
N VAL A 53 -9.38 3.30 -0.30
CA VAL A 53 -9.00 3.47 -1.70
C VAL A 53 -9.24 2.16 -2.45
N GLY A 54 -9.90 2.24 -3.60
CA GLY A 54 -10.09 1.10 -4.51
C GLY A 54 -8.95 1.03 -5.50
N LEU A 55 -8.25 -0.10 -5.55
CA LEU A 55 -7.02 -0.25 -6.31
C LEU A 55 -7.06 -1.51 -7.18
N PRO A 56 -6.48 -1.45 -8.39
CA PRO A 56 -6.32 -2.63 -9.23
C PRO A 56 -5.26 -3.54 -8.61
N ASP A 57 -5.47 -4.86 -8.67
CA ASP A 57 -4.40 -5.82 -8.43
C ASP A 57 -3.45 -5.77 -9.65
N PRO A 58 -2.18 -5.33 -9.49
CA PRO A 58 -1.27 -5.14 -10.62
C PRO A 58 -1.04 -6.43 -11.41
N GLN A 59 -0.94 -7.58 -10.71
CA GLN A 59 -0.69 -8.87 -11.35
C GLN A 59 -1.89 -9.33 -12.16
N ARG A 60 -3.11 -8.99 -11.74
CA ARG A 60 -4.36 -9.35 -12.44
C ARG A 60 -4.78 -8.31 -13.48
N ALA A 61 -4.30 -7.09 -13.37
CA ALA A 61 -4.56 -6.00 -14.31
C ALA A 61 -3.63 -6.00 -15.53
N GLY A 62 -2.74 -6.99 -15.67
CA GLY A 62 -1.78 -7.05 -16.78
C GLY A 62 -0.71 -5.96 -16.71
N GLN A 63 -0.39 -5.48 -15.50
CA GLN A 63 0.62 -4.46 -15.26
C GLN A 63 1.87 -5.06 -14.60
N ALA A 64 3.03 -4.53 -14.97
CA ALA A 64 4.26 -4.73 -14.23
C ALA A 64 4.44 -3.59 -13.23
N GLU A 65 4.86 -3.94 -12.02
CA GLU A 65 5.21 -2.96 -10.98
C GLU A 65 6.73 -2.89 -10.84
N TRP A 66 7.26 -1.68 -10.78
CA TRP A 66 8.68 -1.40 -10.67
C TRP A 66 8.94 -0.51 -9.47
N MET A 67 9.90 -0.89 -8.62
CA MET A 67 10.50 0.02 -7.66
C MET A 67 11.70 0.71 -8.29
N VAL A 68 11.58 2.01 -8.53
CA VAL A 68 12.65 2.84 -9.10
C VAL A 68 13.26 3.68 -7.98
N ARG A 69 14.58 3.56 -7.80
CA ARG A 69 15.37 4.42 -6.91
C ARG A 69 16.09 5.46 -7.75
N LEU A 70 15.93 6.72 -7.39
CA LEU A 70 16.56 7.86 -8.04
C LEU A 70 17.40 8.60 -7.00
N THR A 71 18.65 8.88 -7.31
CA THR A 71 19.46 9.83 -6.53
C THR A 71 19.55 11.13 -7.30
N ALA A 72 19.26 12.24 -6.64
CA ALA A 72 19.39 13.57 -7.19
C ALA A 72 20.09 14.50 -6.19
N THR A 73 20.52 15.67 -6.66
CA THR A 73 21.10 16.69 -5.77
C THR A 73 20.06 17.17 -4.75
N PRO A 74 20.45 17.58 -3.52
CA PRO A 74 19.50 17.88 -2.43
C PRO A 74 18.38 18.86 -2.80
N HIS A 75 18.69 19.89 -3.60
CA HIS A 75 17.74 20.91 -4.01
C HIS A 75 16.74 20.41 -5.08
N THR A 76 17.06 19.36 -5.84
CA THR A 76 16.24 18.89 -6.96
C THR A 76 15.43 17.63 -6.64
N ALA A 77 15.84 16.86 -5.62
CA ALA A 77 15.12 15.64 -5.21
C ALA A 77 13.68 15.91 -4.77
N GLN A 78 13.42 17.01 -4.06
CA GLN A 78 12.05 17.35 -3.67
C GLN A 78 11.17 17.72 -4.88
N ASP A 79 11.68 18.53 -5.80
CA ASP A 79 10.96 18.91 -7.01
C ASP A 79 10.70 17.71 -7.92
N LEU A 80 11.69 16.82 -8.03
CA LEU A 80 11.56 15.54 -8.74
C LEU A 80 10.49 14.66 -8.10
N ALA A 81 10.48 14.51 -6.77
CA ALA A 81 9.46 13.73 -6.08
C ALA A 81 8.04 14.31 -6.30
N GLN A 82 7.89 15.64 -6.31
CA GLN A 82 6.62 16.30 -6.62
C GLN A 82 6.23 16.13 -8.10
N ALA A 83 7.18 16.16 -9.03
CA ALA A 83 6.94 15.89 -10.44
C ALA A 83 6.45 14.46 -10.65
N LEU A 84 7.09 13.50 -10.00
CA LEU A 84 6.67 12.10 -10.01
C LEU A 84 5.28 11.94 -9.39
N ALA A 85 4.94 12.68 -8.33
CA ALA A 85 3.63 12.58 -7.67
C ALA A 85 2.45 12.93 -8.59
N ARG A 86 2.67 13.86 -9.53
CA ARG A 86 1.66 14.25 -10.52
C ARG A 86 1.37 13.19 -11.59
N ARG A 87 2.25 12.20 -11.75
CA ARG A 87 2.03 11.13 -12.73
C ARG A 87 0.99 10.13 -12.22
N ALA A 88 0.13 9.64 -13.11
CA ALA A 88 -0.92 8.68 -12.77
C ALA A 88 -0.38 7.24 -12.60
N ASP A 89 0.78 6.95 -13.19
CA ASP A 89 1.44 5.64 -13.16
C ASP A 89 2.37 5.46 -11.94
N THR A 90 2.55 6.48 -11.10
CA THR A 90 3.40 6.44 -9.92
C THR A 90 2.60 6.33 -8.62
N ALA A 91 3.17 5.62 -7.64
CA ALA A 91 2.63 5.52 -6.29
C ALA A 91 3.76 5.30 -5.27
N TRP A 92 3.45 5.46 -3.98
CA TRP A 92 4.40 5.26 -2.85
C TRP A 92 5.73 5.99 -3.04
N ILE A 93 5.68 7.28 -3.36
CA ILE A 93 6.87 8.10 -3.54
C ILE A 93 7.41 8.47 -2.17
N LYS A 94 8.65 8.06 -1.90
CA LYS A 94 9.33 8.25 -0.62
C LYS A 94 10.65 8.98 -0.82
N LEU A 95 10.87 10.02 -0.04
CA LEU A 95 12.17 10.68 0.11
C LEU A 95 12.95 10.02 1.25
N MET A 96 14.22 9.70 0.99
CA MET A 96 15.09 8.91 1.86
C MET A 96 16.48 9.57 1.99
N SER A 97 17.37 8.96 2.80
CA SER A 97 18.82 9.18 2.80
C SER A 97 19.25 10.67 2.77
N GLY A 98 18.77 11.47 3.73
CA GLY A 98 19.11 12.90 3.82
C GLY A 98 18.40 13.82 2.81
N GLY A 99 17.43 13.30 2.06
CA GLY A 99 16.59 14.06 1.14
C GLY A 99 17.05 14.02 -0.31
N THR A 100 18.09 13.25 -0.64
CA THR A 100 18.65 13.14 -2.00
C THR A 100 18.17 11.91 -2.76
N GLU A 101 17.62 10.93 -2.06
CA GLU A 101 17.17 9.68 -2.66
C GLU A 101 15.65 9.60 -2.67
N ILE A 102 15.09 9.13 -3.79
CA ILE A 102 13.67 8.92 -4.00
C ILE A 102 13.46 7.46 -4.35
N CYS A 103 12.57 6.77 -3.63
CA CYS A 103 12.03 5.49 -4.06
C CYS A 103 10.59 5.71 -4.53
N VAL A 104 10.24 5.22 -5.71
CA VAL A 104 8.90 5.33 -6.30
C VAL A 104 8.49 3.99 -6.89
N ASN A 105 7.22 3.62 -6.71
CA ASN A 105 6.63 2.52 -7.46
C ASN A 105 6.06 3.07 -8.76
N VAL A 106 6.40 2.47 -9.89
CA VAL A 106 5.91 2.81 -11.22
C VAL A 106 5.18 1.60 -11.79
N HIS A 107 3.95 1.81 -12.26
CA HIS A 107 3.15 0.79 -12.91
C HIS A 107 3.25 0.98 -14.42
N THR A 108 3.61 -0.08 -15.13
CA THR A 108 3.66 -0.08 -16.60
C THR A 108 2.78 -1.21 -17.13
N PRO A 109 2.26 -1.14 -18.36
CA PRO A 109 1.72 -2.33 -19.00
C PRO A 109 2.79 -3.42 -19.06
N ALA A 110 2.43 -4.69 -18.85
CA ALA A 110 3.40 -5.79 -18.75
C ALA A 110 4.23 -6.00 -20.03
N ALA A 111 3.69 -5.63 -21.20
CA ALA A 111 4.33 -5.74 -22.50
C ALA A 111 5.02 -4.43 -22.98
N SER A 112 5.11 -3.40 -22.12
CA SER A 112 5.72 -2.12 -22.49
C SER A 112 7.22 -2.08 -22.25
N ASP A 113 7.91 -1.25 -23.05
CA ASP A 113 9.33 -0.96 -22.91
C ASP A 113 9.63 -0.21 -21.59
N HIS A 114 10.79 -0.48 -20.99
CA HIS A 114 11.28 0.14 -19.75
C HIS A 114 11.49 1.66 -19.87
N ALA A 115 11.47 2.21 -21.09
CA ALA A 115 11.49 3.65 -21.36
C ALA A 115 10.40 4.45 -20.60
N LEU A 116 9.29 3.82 -20.22
CA LEU A 116 8.22 4.46 -19.44
C LEU A 116 8.61 4.78 -17.99
N LEU A 117 9.62 4.12 -17.43
CA LEU A 117 10.01 4.29 -16.02
C LEU A 117 10.48 5.72 -15.74
N LEU A 118 11.22 6.32 -16.68
CA LEU A 118 11.80 7.66 -16.55
C LEU A 118 11.04 8.72 -17.37
N ARG A 119 9.84 8.41 -17.88
CA ARG A 119 9.05 9.36 -18.66
C ARG A 119 8.66 10.58 -17.82
N ASP A 120 8.56 11.74 -18.47
CA ASP A 120 8.09 12.98 -17.85
C ASP A 120 8.91 13.43 -16.62
N ILE A 121 10.14 12.93 -16.49
CA ILE A 121 11.12 13.43 -15.53
C ILE A 121 11.66 14.78 -16.06
N PRO A 122 11.64 15.85 -15.25
CA PRO A 122 12.17 17.15 -15.67
C PRO A 122 13.63 17.03 -16.09
N ARG A 123 14.02 17.63 -17.23
CA ARG A 123 15.43 17.70 -17.66
C ARG A 123 16.33 18.45 -16.66
N THR A 124 15.73 19.27 -15.80
CA THR A 124 16.38 19.98 -14.70
C THR A 124 16.68 19.08 -13.50
N ALA A 125 16.08 17.88 -13.43
CA ALA A 125 16.39 16.91 -12.40
C ALA A 125 17.83 16.43 -12.60
N SER A 126 18.72 16.89 -11.72
CA SER A 126 20.13 16.49 -11.73
C SER A 126 20.27 15.11 -11.10
N ILE A 127 19.79 14.09 -11.83
CA ILE A 127 19.81 12.70 -11.41
C ILE A 127 21.23 12.17 -11.55
N THR A 128 21.81 11.72 -10.46
CA THR A 128 23.17 11.18 -10.40
C THR A 128 23.20 9.65 -10.44
N ALA A 129 22.10 8.99 -10.06
CA ALA A 129 21.97 7.55 -10.14
C ALA A 129 20.50 7.11 -10.34
N VAL A 130 20.31 6.03 -11.09
CA VAL A 130 19.03 5.36 -11.28
C VAL A 130 19.22 3.85 -11.11
N SER A 131 18.35 3.22 -10.33
CA SER A 131 18.17 1.77 -10.35
C SER A 131 16.69 1.43 -10.40
N ALA A 132 16.34 0.38 -11.12
CA ALA A 132 14.96 -0.05 -11.29
C ALA A 132 14.85 -1.56 -11.04
N HIS A 133 13.89 -1.92 -10.20
CA HIS A 133 13.69 -3.27 -9.70
C HIS A 133 12.25 -3.69 -9.94
N GLN A 134 12.02 -4.59 -10.88
CA GLN A 134 10.70 -5.16 -11.12
C GLN A 134 10.27 -5.99 -9.91
N LEU A 135 9.06 -5.76 -9.42
CA LEU A 135 8.41 -6.57 -8.40
C LEU A 135 7.94 -7.88 -9.04
N LEU A 136 8.52 -9.00 -8.63
CA LEU A 136 8.22 -10.33 -9.19
C LEU A 136 7.10 -11.02 -8.41
N HIS A 137 7.13 -10.89 -7.08
CA HIS A 137 6.17 -11.53 -6.20
C HIS A 137 6.00 -10.73 -4.91
N ARG A 138 4.75 -10.54 -4.48
CA ARG A 138 4.41 -9.83 -3.25
C ARG A 138 3.91 -10.85 -2.23
N TYR A 139 4.69 -11.07 -1.18
CA TYR A 139 4.36 -12.01 -0.10
C TYR A 139 3.46 -11.38 0.95
N PHE A 140 3.71 -10.09 1.20
CA PHE A 140 2.99 -9.27 2.14
C PHE A 140 3.08 -7.83 1.68
N GLY A 141 2.18 -6.97 2.11
CA GLY A 141 2.06 -5.65 1.49
C GLY A 141 1.16 -5.68 0.29
N GLY A 142 1.07 -4.51 -0.32
CA GLY A 142 -0.18 -3.98 -0.82
C GLY A 142 -0.33 -2.58 -0.23
N PRO A 143 -1.17 -1.72 -0.82
CA PRO A 143 -1.42 -0.36 -0.36
C PRO A 143 -1.64 -0.21 1.14
N THR A 144 -2.04 -1.26 1.86
CA THR A 144 -2.12 -1.23 3.31
C THR A 144 -2.16 -2.64 3.94
N ALA A 145 -1.01 -3.31 3.99
CA ALA A 145 -0.88 -4.55 4.78
C ALA A 145 -0.42 -4.32 6.22
N TRP A 146 -0.06 -3.09 6.60
CA TRP A 146 0.47 -2.87 7.95
C TRP A 146 -0.66 -2.82 8.98
N LEU A 147 -1.02 -4.00 9.47
CA LEU A 147 -1.85 -4.18 10.65
C LEU A 147 -1.19 -3.61 11.91
N GLY A 148 0.14 -3.39 11.91
CA GLY A 148 0.88 -2.73 12.98
C GLY A 148 0.40 -3.08 14.39
N ARG A 149 0.06 -2.04 15.16
CA ARG A 149 -0.63 -2.16 16.46
C ARG A 149 -2.16 -2.15 16.35
N ALA A 150 -2.72 -2.10 15.14
CA ALA A 150 -4.14 -2.27 14.89
C ALA A 150 -4.57 -3.75 14.90
N ASN A 151 -3.69 -4.71 15.20
CA ASN A 151 -4.07 -6.11 15.43
C ASN A 151 -4.92 -6.27 16.71
N ALA A 152 -6.16 -5.80 16.65
CA ALA A 152 -7.11 -5.71 17.76
C ALA A 152 -8.28 -6.69 17.63
N LEU A 153 -8.36 -7.44 16.52
CA LEU A 153 -9.44 -8.39 16.27
C LEU A 153 -8.98 -9.79 16.58
N ASP A 154 -9.86 -10.59 17.19
CA ASP A 154 -9.62 -12.01 17.37
C ASP A 154 -9.89 -12.81 16.07
N ALA A 155 -9.59 -14.10 16.09
CA ALA A 155 -9.76 -14.97 14.92
C ALA A 155 -11.21 -15.08 14.43
N ALA A 156 -12.20 -15.02 15.34
CA ALA A 156 -13.62 -15.10 14.98
C ALA A 156 -14.09 -13.79 14.32
N GLN A 157 -13.67 -12.65 14.85
CA GLN A 157 -13.94 -11.34 14.27
C GLN A 157 -13.29 -11.19 12.89
N ILE A 158 -12.04 -11.64 12.74
CA ILE A 158 -11.34 -11.67 11.45
C ILE A 158 -12.11 -12.52 10.44
N ALA A 159 -12.50 -13.73 10.82
CA ALA A 159 -13.27 -14.62 9.95
C ALA A 159 -14.62 -14.01 9.54
N ALA A 160 -15.32 -13.35 10.46
CA ALA A 160 -16.60 -12.70 10.18
C ALA A 160 -16.48 -11.50 9.21
N LEU A 161 -15.38 -10.76 9.29
CA LEU A 161 -15.15 -9.55 8.48
C LEU A 161 -14.44 -9.83 7.15
N THR A 162 -13.72 -10.94 7.03
CA THR A 162 -13.03 -11.31 5.79
C THR A 162 -14.03 -11.61 4.67
N PRO A 163 -13.95 -10.93 3.51
CA PRO A 163 -14.90 -11.12 2.43
C PRO A 163 -14.63 -12.44 1.69
N VAL A 164 -15.69 -13.20 1.42
CA VAL A 164 -15.62 -14.39 0.57
C VAL A 164 -15.48 -13.95 -0.89
N ARG A 165 -14.51 -14.51 -1.62
CA ARG A 165 -14.27 -14.23 -3.04
C ARG A 165 -14.81 -15.40 -3.89
N PRO A 166 -15.97 -15.26 -4.54
CA PRO A 166 -16.71 -16.39 -5.08
C PRO A 166 -16.26 -16.89 -6.47
N GLY A 167 -15.29 -16.27 -7.15
CA GLY A 167 -14.92 -16.76 -8.49
C GLY A 167 -13.75 -16.06 -9.19
N PRO A 168 -13.42 -16.50 -10.42
CA PRO A 168 -12.39 -15.87 -11.24
C PRO A 168 -12.83 -14.45 -11.65
N GLY A 169 -11.88 -13.52 -11.65
CA GLY A 169 -12.16 -12.08 -11.84
C GLY A 169 -12.33 -11.73 -13.29
N LYS A 170 -13.15 -10.72 -13.57
CA LYS A 170 -13.13 -10.08 -14.89
C LYS A 170 -11.96 -9.11 -14.97
N PRO A 171 -11.24 -9.03 -16.10
CA PRO A 171 -10.18 -8.05 -16.28
C PRO A 171 -10.75 -6.63 -16.33
N LEU A 172 -9.93 -5.66 -15.93
CA LEU A 172 -10.21 -4.24 -16.14
C LEU A 172 -10.12 -3.91 -17.62
N THR A 173 -11.03 -3.04 -18.07
CA THR A 173 -11.04 -2.48 -19.43
C THR A 173 -10.95 -0.95 -19.34
N ARG A 174 -10.72 -0.28 -20.47
CA ARG A 174 -10.68 1.19 -20.52
C ARG A 174 -12.02 1.84 -20.14
N GLU A 175 -13.13 1.11 -20.26
CA GLU A 175 -14.45 1.59 -19.82
C GLU A 175 -14.52 1.73 -18.29
N ASP A 176 -13.68 1.01 -17.55
CA ASP A 176 -13.60 1.10 -16.09
C ASP A 176 -12.76 2.30 -15.61
N ASP A 177 -12.10 3.06 -16.48
CA ASP A 177 -11.17 4.13 -16.09
C ASP A 177 -11.85 5.17 -15.18
N ALA A 178 -13.08 5.58 -15.51
CA ALA A 178 -13.86 6.52 -14.71
C ALA A 178 -14.28 5.93 -13.35
N LEU A 179 -14.65 4.64 -13.34
CA LEU A 179 -15.00 3.90 -12.12
C LEU A 179 -13.77 3.82 -11.20
N MET A 180 -12.62 3.43 -11.75
CA MET A 180 -11.37 3.32 -11.01
C MET A 180 -10.88 4.66 -10.49
N ALA A 181 -10.97 5.73 -11.29
CA ALA A 181 -10.60 7.08 -10.85
C ALA A 181 -11.46 7.57 -9.67
N ALA A 182 -12.74 7.19 -9.61
CA ALA A 182 -13.62 7.49 -8.50
C ALA A 182 -13.26 6.66 -7.26
N LEU A 183 -13.09 5.35 -7.41
CA LEU A 183 -12.76 4.44 -6.31
C LEU A 183 -11.36 4.69 -5.72
N GLN A 184 -10.39 5.08 -6.54
CA GLN A 184 -9.07 5.52 -6.08
C GLN A 184 -9.17 6.78 -5.20
N ARG A 185 -10.10 7.69 -5.52
CA ARG A 185 -10.36 8.89 -4.69
C ARG A 185 -11.09 8.55 -3.39
N ASP A 186 -12.13 7.73 -3.45
CA ASP A 186 -12.80 7.21 -2.25
C ASP A 186 -13.37 5.82 -2.56
N GLY A 187 -12.76 4.80 -1.97
CA GLY A 187 -13.17 3.41 -2.18
C GLY A 187 -14.55 3.11 -1.62
N ARG A 188 -15.09 3.96 -0.74
CA ARG A 188 -16.44 3.85 -0.19
C ARG A 188 -17.48 4.72 -0.93
N THR A 189 -17.14 5.34 -2.06
CA THR A 189 -18.10 6.06 -2.90
C THR A 189 -19.34 5.20 -3.17
N GLY A 190 -20.52 5.82 -2.98
CA GLY A 190 -21.82 5.17 -3.15
C GLY A 190 -22.18 4.91 -4.61
N LEU A 191 -23.04 3.94 -4.86
CA LEU A 191 -23.40 3.50 -6.21
C LEU A 191 -24.00 4.63 -7.08
N ALA A 192 -24.76 5.56 -6.49
CA ALA A 192 -25.35 6.68 -7.20
C ALA A 192 -24.29 7.68 -7.71
N GLU A 193 -23.28 7.97 -6.89
CA GLU A 193 -22.18 8.87 -7.27
C GLU A 193 -21.24 8.20 -8.28
N LEU A 194 -20.98 6.90 -8.13
CA LEU A 194 -20.26 6.12 -9.14
C LEU A 194 -21.00 6.08 -10.49
N ALA A 195 -22.34 5.95 -10.47
CA ALA A 195 -23.17 6.02 -11.67
C ALA A 195 -23.06 7.38 -12.35
N ALA A 196 -23.12 8.47 -11.58
CA ALA A 196 -22.93 9.82 -12.11
C ALA A 196 -21.52 10.02 -12.71
N ALA A 197 -20.48 9.50 -12.08
CA ALA A 197 -19.10 9.62 -12.55
C ALA A 197 -18.79 8.79 -13.81
N THR A 198 -19.48 7.66 -14.00
CA THR A 198 -19.26 6.73 -15.13
C THR A 198 -20.24 6.94 -16.28
N GLY A 199 -21.39 7.57 -16.03
CA GLY A 199 -22.52 7.63 -16.97
C GLY A 199 -23.31 6.32 -17.06
N TRP A 200 -23.01 5.33 -16.22
CA TRP A 200 -23.73 4.05 -16.19
C TRP A 200 -24.96 4.10 -15.30
N SER A 201 -25.88 3.15 -15.49
CA SER A 201 -26.98 2.95 -14.54
C SER A 201 -26.44 2.41 -13.19
N PRO A 202 -27.11 2.69 -12.06
CA PRO A 202 -26.71 2.13 -10.76
C PRO A 202 -26.60 0.60 -10.75
N ALA A 203 -27.48 -0.09 -11.49
CA ALA A 203 -27.43 -1.55 -11.62
C ALA A 203 -26.18 -2.03 -12.38
N THR A 204 -25.79 -1.33 -13.45
CA THR A 204 -24.56 -1.63 -14.21
C THR A 204 -23.32 -1.43 -13.35
N VAL A 205 -23.23 -0.32 -12.60
CA VAL A 205 -22.13 -0.07 -11.66
C VAL A 205 -22.06 -1.15 -10.60
N ALA A 206 -23.19 -1.49 -9.96
CA ALA A 206 -23.23 -2.51 -8.91
C ALA A 206 -22.74 -3.87 -9.42
N ARG A 207 -23.22 -4.29 -10.59
CA ARG A 207 -22.79 -5.54 -11.24
C ARG A 207 -21.30 -5.51 -11.58
N ARG A 208 -20.81 -4.43 -12.21
CA ARG A 208 -19.40 -4.34 -12.63
C ARG A 208 -18.46 -4.32 -11.43
N LEU A 209 -18.81 -3.57 -10.39
CA LEU A 209 -18.04 -3.54 -9.15
C LEU A 209 -17.99 -4.92 -8.48
N ALA A 210 -19.12 -5.61 -8.38
CA ALA A 210 -19.17 -6.97 -7.85
C ALA A 210 -18.31 -7.94 -8.66
N ASP A 211 -18.35 -7.89 -10.00
CA ASP A 211 -17.53 -8.71 -10.89
C ASP A 211 -16.02 -8.47 -10.65
N LEU A 212 -15.61 -7.22 -10.51
CA LEU A 212 -14.20 -6.84 -10.28
C LEU A 212 -13.71 -7.24 -8.88
N GLN A 213 -14.57 -7.15 -7.87
CA GLN A 213 -14.27 -7.59 -6.51
C GLN A 213 -14.23 -9.11 -6.39
N ALA A 214 -15.16 -9.82 -7.03
CA ALA A 214 -15.35 -11.26 -6.87
C ALA A 214 -14.08 -12.06 -7.19
N GLY A 215 -13.32 -11.62 -8.19
CA GLY A 215 -12.02 -12.22 -8.49
C GLY A 215 -10.82 -11.31 -8.24
N GLY A 216 -10.96 -10.36 -7.32
CA GLY A 216 -9.86 -9.55 -6.79
C GLY A 216 -9.10 -8.73 -7.83
N THR A 217 -9.70 -8.45 -8.99
CA THR A 217 -9.13 -7.51 -9.97
C THR A 217 -9.10 -6.11 -9.37
N VAL A 218 -10.12 -5.78 -8.57
CA VAL A 218 -10.15 -4.59 -7.72
C VAL A 218 -10.28 -5.02 -6.27
N PHE A 219 -9.48 -4.43 -5.40
CA PHE A 219 -9.57 -4.59 -3.97
C PHE A 219 -9.65 -3.22 -3.30
N PHE A 220 -10.13 -3.20 -2.06
CA PHE A 220 -10.27 -1.99 -1.26
C PHE A 220 -9.29 -2.03 -0.11
N ASP A 221 -8.54 -0.95 0.03
CA ASP A 221 -7.47 -0.83 0.99
C ASP A 221 -7.62 0.44 1.82
N LEU A 222 -6.89 0.56 2.93
CA LEU A 222 -7.06 1.63 3.90
C LEU A 222 -5.82 2.52 4.06
N GLU A 223 -5.67 3.54 3.21
CA GLU A 223 -4.61 4.54 3.37
C GLU A 223 -4.77 5.30 4.70
N ILE A 224 -3.81 5.15 5.62
CA ILE A 224 -3.75 5.87 6.90
C ILE A 224 -2.31 6.28 7.20
N ALA A 225 -2.14 7.45 7.81
CA ALA A 225 -0.84 7.87 8.31
C ALA A 225 -0.33 6.88 9.39
N PRO A 226 0.94 6.47 9.37
CA PRO A 226 1.49 5.50 10.34
C PRO A 226 1.68 6.10 11.74
N GLU A 227 1.79 7.41 11.89
CA GLU A 227 2.05 8.09 13.17
C GLU A 227 0.89 7.90 14.19
N PRO A 228 -0.40 8.06 13.82
CA PRO A 228 -1.53 7.69 14.69
C PRO A 228 -1.51 6.23 15.17
N LEU A 229 -0.93 5.33 14.37
CA LEU A 229 -0.77 3.91 14.70
C LEU A 229 0.51 3.63 15.52
N GLY A 230 1.25 4.68 15.88
CA GLY A 230 2.42 4.61 16.74
C GLY A 230 3.70 4.22 16.01
N ALA A 231 3.78 4.36 14.68
CA ALA A 231 5.02 4.21 13.93
C ALA A 231 5.54 5.58 13.49
N THR A 232 6.68 6.00 14.05
CA THR A 232 7.33 7.29 13.73
C THR A 232 8.64 7.09 12.95
N THR A 233 9.15 5.87 12.90
CA THR A 233 10.37 5.51 12.18
C THR A 233 10.04 4.52 11.07
N GLN A 234 10.49 4.79 9.86
CA GLN A 234 10.24 3.94 8.70
C GLN A 234 11.55 3.69 7.95
N ALA A 235 11.73 2.48 7.42
CA ALA A 235 12.89 2.16 6.60
C ALA A 235 12.54 1.14 5.50
N LEU A 236 13.03 1.38 4.28
CA LEU A 236 13.10 0.35 3.26
C LEU A 236 14.33 -0.52 3.54
N LEU A 237 14.11 -1.83 3.55
CA LEU A 237 15.10 -2.86 3.80
C LEU A 237 15.34 -3.60 2.49
N TRP A 238 16.49 -3.36 1.86
CA TRP A 238 16.90 -4.05 0.64
C TRP A 238 17.82 -5.20 1.03
N MET A 239 17.42 -6.42 0.69
CA MET A 239 18.07 -7.64 1.16
C MET A 239 18.50 -8.50 -0.03
N ALA A 240 19.72 -9.03 0.04
CA ALA A 240 20.13 -10.14 -0.80
C ALA A 240 19.97 -11.45 -0.03
N VAL A 241 19.00 -12.26 -0.45
CA VAL A 241 18.70 -13.57 0.15
C VAL A 241 19.18 -14.68 -0.76
N ALA A 242 19.71 -15.76 -0.20
CA ALA A 242 20.06 -16.95 -0.97
C ALA A 242 18.83 -17.43 -1.79
N PRO A 243 18.91 -17.59 -3.14
CA PRO A 243 17.73 -17.84 -3.97
C PRO A 243 16.89 -19.05 -3.54
N ALA A 244 17.54 -20.16 -3.16
CA ALA A 244 16.87 -21.37 -2.67
C ALA A 244 16.09 -21.18 -1.35
N ARG A 245 16.30 -20.07 -0.65
CA ARG A 245 15.67 -19.74 0.64
C ARG A 245 14.76 -18.51 0.57
N LEU A 246 14.67 -17.85 -0.58
CA LEU A 246 13.94 -16.60 -0.77
C LEU A 246 12.47 -16.72 -0.34
N ASP A 247 11.74 -17.71 -0.85
CA ASP A 247 10.32 -17.90 -0.55
C ASP A 247 10.08 -18.13 0.95
N ARG A 248 10.85 -19.02 1.58
CA ARG A 248 10.75 -19.28 3.02
C ARG A 248 11.04 -18.03 3.86
N VAL A 249 12.11 -17.30 3.55
CA VAL A 249 12.47 -16.06 4.25
C VAL A 249 11.36 -15.02 4.09
N ALA A 250 10.88 -14.81 2.87
CA ALA A 250 9.86 -13.82 2.60
C ALA A 250 8.52 -14.15 3.29
N ARG A 251 8.09 -15.42 3.30
CA ARG A 251 6.92 -15.86 4.09
C ARG A 251 7.11 -15.68 5.58
N THR A 252 8.32 -15.89 6.10
CA THR A 252 8.62 -15.64 7.52
C THR A 252 8.48 -14.15 7.83
N LEU A 253 9.12 -13.30 7.02
CA LEU A 253 9.04 -11.84 7.16
C LEU A 253 7.59 -11.32 7.01
N ALA A 254 6.78 -11.92 6.14
CA ALA A 254 5.37 -11.58 5.99
C ALA A 254 4.54 -11.70 7.28
N THR A 255 5.03 -12.44 8.29
CA THR A 255 4.37 -12.56 9.60
C THR A 255 4.85 -11.53 10.62
N HIS A 256 5.87 -10.73 10.30
CA HIS A 256 6.45 -9.78 11.23
C HIS A 256 5.57 -8.51 11.32
N PRO A 257 5.12 -8.11 12.52
CA PRO A 257 4.26 -6.95 12.70
C PRO A 257 4.96 -5.62 12.42
N GLU A 258 6.29 -5.57 12.34
CA GLU A 258 7.03 -4.38 11.91
C GLU A 258 6.95 -4.15 10.41
N LEU A 259 6.67 -5.19 9.61
CA LEU A 259 6.74 -5.07 8.17
C LEU A 259 5.38 -4.70 7.60
N ALA A 260 5.39 -3.74 6.69
CA ALA A 260 4.24 -3.22 5.95
C ALA A 260 4.22 -3.70 4.49
N LEU A 261 5.36 -4.19 4.00
CA LEU A 261 5.58 -4.73 2.66
C LEU A 261 6.68 -5.77 2.74
N VAL A 262 6.51 -6.87 2.00
CA VAL A 262 7.55 -7.88 1.71
C VAL A 262 7.35 -8.35 0.28
N ALA A 263 8.33 -8.08 -0.59
CA ALA A 263 8.24 -8.44 -1.99
C ALA A 263 9.59 -8.88 -2.56
N ALA A 264 9.56 -9.89 -3.43
CA ALA A 264 10.71 -10.28 -4.23
C ALA A 264 10.85 -9.38 -5.45
N THR A 265 12.08 -9.01 -5.76
CA THR A 265 12.43 -8.07 -6.82
C THR A 265 13.56 -8.59 -7.70
N THR A 266 13.71 -8.00 -8.89
CA THR A 266 14.92 -8.16 -9.72
C THR A 266 16.08 -7.34 -9.16
N GLY A 267 17.31 -7.68 -9.57
CA GLY A 267 18.54 -6.97 -9.18
C GLY A 267 19.28 -7.60 -7.99
N PRO A 268 20.29 -6.91 -7.43
CA PRO A 268 21.19 -7.46 -6.41
C PRO A 268 20.49 -7.69 -5.06
N ALA A 269 19.54 -6.83 -4.70
CA ALA A 269 18.60 -7.07 -3.62
C ALA A 269 17.36 -7.75 -4.19
N ASN A 270 17.26 -9.07 -4.00
CA ASN A 270 16.16 -9.88 -4.51
C ASN A 270 14.96 -9.97 -3.55
N LEU A 271 15.03 -9.28 -2.41
CA LEU A 271 13.93 -9.10 -1.46
C LEU A 271 13.94 -7.68 -0.91
N VAL A 272 12.79 -7.02 -0.92
CA VAL A 272 12.58 -5.70 -0.34
C VAL A 272 11.47 -5.77 0.71
N ALA A 273 11.65 -5.04 1.81
CA ALA A 273 10.63 -4.87 2.83
C ALA A 273 10.52 -3.42 3.31
N LEU A 274 9.33 -3.01 3.76
CA LEU A 274 9.13 -1.72 4.44
C LEU A 274 8.92 -1.99 5.93
N ALA A 275 9.84 -1.55 6.77
CA ALA A 275 9.69 -1.60 8.23
C ALA A 275 9.07 -0.30 8.75
N LEU A 276 8.07 -0.43 9.62
CA LEU A 276 7.42 0.64 10.37
C LEU A 276 7.60 0.35 11.87
N CYS A 277 8.25 1.26 12.58
CA CYS A 277 8.66 1.09 13.96
C CYS A 277 8.30 2.33 14.80
N PRO A 278 8.07 2.18 16.11
CA PRO A 278 7.71 3.30 16.98
C PRO A 278 8.83 4.31 17.16
N ASP A 279 10.09 3.88 17.06
CA ASP A 279 11.28 4.70 17.20
C ASP A 279 12.50 3.99 16.57
N ALA A 280 13.62 4.71 16.50
CA ALA A 280 14.89 4.19 15.96
C ALA A 280 15.45 3.02 16.79
N ALA A 281 15.23 3.00 18.11
CA ALA A 281 15.71 1.91 18.96
C ALA A 281 14.93 0.60 18.72
N ALA A 282 13.62 0.70 18.42
CA ALA A 282 12.78 -0.41 18.03
C ALA A 282 13.17 -0.94 16.65
N LEU A 283 13.47 -0.06 15.69
CA LEU A 283 14.03 -0.47 14.41
C LEU A 283 15.35 -1.22 14.62
N HIS A 284 16.29 -0.68 15.39
CA HIS A 284 17.54 -1.36 15.71
C HIS A 284 17.33 -2.74 16.35
N ARG A 285 16.43 -2.87 17.33
CA ARG A 285 16.08 -4.17 17.95
C ARG A 285 15.50 -5.14 16.92
N TYR A 286 14.65 -4.67 16.03
CA TYR A 286 14.08 -5.49 14.97
C TYR A 286 15.17 -6.02 14.02
N LEU A 287 16.05 -5.13 13.54
CA LEU A 287 17.14 -5.48 12.64
C LEU A 287 18.12 -6.47 13.27
N THR A 288 18.51 -6.24 14.53
CA THR A 288 19.54 -7.07 15.20
C THR A 288 19.01 -8.40 15.74
N ARG A 289 17.74 -8.46 16.19
CA ARG A 289 17.19 -9.66 16.82
C ARG A 289 16.34 -10.51 15.90
N ARG A 290 15.36 -9.91 15.21
CA ARG A 290 14.42 -10.66 14.37
C ARG A 290 14.99 -10.89 12.98
N LEU A 291 15.44 -9.82 12.33
CA LEU A 291 15.99 -9.91 10.99
C LEU A 291 17.37 -10.60 11.02
N GLY A 292 18.22 -10.26 12.00
CA GLY A 292 19.53 -10.86 12.20
C GLY A 292 19.51 -12.37 12.52
N ALA A 293 18.38 -12.94 12.93
CA ALA A 293 18.23 -14.38 13.14
C ALA A 293 18.01 -15.17 11.83
N LEU A 294 17.91 -14.49 10.69
CA LEU A 294 17.68 -15.10 9.38
C LEU A 294 19.00 -15.17 8.60
N ASP A 295 19.80 -16.20 8.87
CA ASP A 295 21.14 -16.42 8.28
C ASP A 295 21.17 -16.48 6.74
N ALA A 296 20.00 -16.69 6.11
CA ALA A 296 19.87 -16.69 4.66
C ALA A 296 19.96 -15.28 4.02
N ILE A 297 19.86 -14.22 4.83
CA ILE A 297 20.06 -12.82 4.42
C ILE A 297 21.57 -12.55 4.41
N ARG A 298 22.15 -12.38 3.23
CA ARG A 298 23.59 -12.17 3.02
C ARG A 298 24.00 -10.72 3.17
N THR A 299 23.16 -9.82 2.67
CA THR A 299 23.36 -8.37 2.77
C THR A 299 22.04 -7.70 3.10
N LEU A 300 22.14 -6.58 3.81
CA LEU A 300 21.03 -5.73 4.20
C LEU A 300 21.46 -4.28 4.04
N GLU A 301 20.76 -3.56 3.17
CA GLU A 301 20.80 -2.10 3.12
C GLU A 301 19.52 -1.56 3.79
N THR A 302 19.71 -0.65 4.75
CA THR A 302 18.61 0.02 5.46
C THR A 302 18.55 1.47 5.00
N ALA A 303 17.47 1.85 4.31
CA ALA A 303 17.24 3.20 3.81
C ALA A 303 16.10 3.87 4.59
N PRO A 304 16.39 4.77 5.55
CA PRO A 304 15.38 5.48 6.33
C PRO A 304 14.51 6.36 5.43
N VAL A 305 13.19 6.32 5.63
CA VAL A 305 12.25 7.19 4.94
C VAL A 305 12.08 8.46 5.76
N LEU A 306 12.36 9.60 5.15
CA LEU A 306 12.17 10.92 5.75
C LEU A 306 10.74 11.41 5.58
N ARG A 307 10.18 11.18 4.39
CA ARG A 307 8.83 11.64 4.06
C ARG A 307 8.23 10.80 2.93
N THR A 308 6.95 10.46 3.07
CA THR A 308 6.13 9.97 1.97
C THR A 308 5.50 11.16 1.26
N VAL A 309 5.85 11.36 -0.01
CA VAL A 309 5.34 12.46 -0.86
C VAL A 309 3.99 12.10 -1.48
N LYS A 310 3.80 10.82 -1.80
CA LYS A 310 2.56 10.28 -2.37
C LYS A 310 2.37 8.84 -1.89
N ALA A 311 1.17 8.47 -1.44
CA ALA A 311 0.86 7.07 -1.12
C ALA A 311 0.22 6.37 -2.34
N ALA A 312 -0.85 5.61 -2.16
CA ALA A 312 -1.42 4.77 -3.21
C ALA A 312 -2.27 5.57 -4.20
N ALA A 313 -3.14 6.45 -3.68
CA ALA A 313 -4.07 7.23 -4.49
C ALA A 313 -4.21 8.70 -4.04
N SER A 314 -3.40 9.13 -3.06
CA SER A 314 -3.20 10.55 -2.73
C SER A 314 -2.53 11.28 -3.91
N ARG A 315 -2.96 12.52 -4.17
CA ARG A 315 -2.33 13.43 -5.13
C ARG A 315 -1.33 14.32 -4.42
#